data_AF-A0A7S2XYU7-F1
#
_entry.id   AF-A0A7S2XYU7-F1
#
_cell.length_a   1.000
_cell.length_b   1.000
_cell.length_c   1.000
_cell.angle_alpha   90.00
_cell.angle_beta   90.00
_cell.angle_gamma   90.00
#
_symmetry.space_group_name_H-M   'P 1'
#
loop_
_entity.id
_entity.type
_entity.pdbx_description
1 polymer ?
#
loop_
_entity_poly.entity_id
_entity_poly.type
_entity_poly.pdbx_seq_one_letter_code
_entity_poly.pdbx_strand_id
1 'polypeptide(L)'
;LSQMKYFKKKNAKADRASKNSQVLASPELPPRPRQVVFELPEYFEQQLYLRGIEPLSKKELLDKQQLFSEYKLKHKRSYKDEEEESLRLGHFMKNLELIDWFNYHSNRATFGVTSLADRSREEYFQFTSHRTDDFVESVKAGAEDGSSWDATFRGFSAYSTNYAAADHSGTRQDGKLSKEFDWRDYGVVTHVRNQGTCGDCWAVAATEDIEGVWAIATGKTPAQPLAELQVAACDAAENGCDGGIMSGAYQYVISQGGVMAEKEYPYSPAQGSGVLPQCPYRFLGSAQFAAQISSWTQVM
;
A
#
# COMPACT_ATOMS: atom_id res chain seq x y z
N LEU A 1 -40.92 -9.51 13.23
CA LEU A 1 -42.14 -8.71 12.99
C LEU A 1 -41.75 -7.46 12.22
N SER A 2 -42.31 -7.31 11.02
CA SER A 2 -42.28 -6.12 10.13
C SER A 2 -41.00 -5.87 9.31
N GLN A 3 -40.99 -5.73 7.97
CA GLN A 3 -41.91 -6.12 6.89
C GLN A 3 -41.09 -6.19 5.58
N MET A 4 -41.35 -7.23 4.79
CA MET A 4 -41.12 -7.29 3.34
C MET A 4 -42.06 -6.32 2.61
N LYS A 5 -41.63 -5.68 1.51
CA LYS A 5 -42.54 -5.31 0.43
C LYS A 5 -41.98 -5.67 -0.95
N TYR A 6 -42.58 -6.73 -1.48
CA TYR A 6 -42.68 -7.12 -2.88
C TYR A 6 -43.28 -6.02 -3.75
N PHE A 7 -42.90 -5.98 -5.04
CA PHE A 7 -43.85 -5.70 -6.11
C PHE A 7 -43.88 -6.85 -7.12
N LYS A 8 -45.08 -7.39 -7.35
CA LYS A 8 -45.40 -8.42 -8.34
C LYS A 8 -46.55 -7.92 -9.22
N LYS A 9 -46.41 -8.23 -10.53
CA LYS A 9 -47.44 -8.41 -11.58
C LYS A 9 -48.11 -7.17 -12.20
N LYS A 10 -48.09 -7.15 -13.55
CA LYS A 10 -49.23 -7.62 -14.37
C LYS A 10 -48.81 -7.92 -15.82
N ASN A 11 -49.21 -9.10 -16.29
CA ASN A 11 -49.36 -9.43 -17.72
C ASN A 11 -50.72 -8.89 -18.19
N ALA A 12 -50.77 -8.33 -19.40
CA ALA A 12 -51.99 -8.15 -20.19
C ALA A 12 -51.66 -8.44 -21.67
N LYS A 13 -52.53 -9.21 -22.33
CA LYS A 13 -52.43 -9.58 -23.74
C LYS A 13 -53.07 -8.51 -24.64
N ALA A 14 -52.41 -8.31 -25.78
CA ALA A 14 -52.89 -8.03 -27.15
C ALA A 14 -53.91 -6.93 -27.42
N ASP A 15 -53.53 -5.98 -28.29
CA ASP A 15 -54.37 -5.56 -29.40
C ASP A 15 -53.55 -5.07 -30.61
N ARG A 16 -54.09 -5.32 -31.81
CA ARG A 16 -53.46 -5.16 -33.13
C ARG A 16 -53.99 -3.90 -33.80
N ALA A 17 -53.13 -2.95 -34.15
CA ALA A 17 -53.45 -1.91 -35.14
C ALA A 17 -52.18 -1.43 -35.86
N SER A 18 -52.20 -1.54 -37.18
CA SER A 18 -51.22 -1.04 -38.14
C SER A 18 -51.37 0.47 -38.34
N LYS A 19 -50.25 1.21 -38.41
CA LYS A 19 -49.99 2.25 -39.44
C LYS A 19 -48.57 2.81 -39.33
N ASN A 20 -47.94 2.93 -40.51
CA ASN A 20 -46.65 3.53 -40.81
C ASN A 20 -46.40 4.88 -40.12
N SER A 21 -45.25 5.02 -39.47
CA SER A 21 -44.54 6.29 -39.33
C SER A 21 -43.04 6.02 -39.27
N GLN A 22 -42.28 6.90 -39.93
CA GLN A 22 -40.88 6.77 -40.29
C GLN A 22 -39.95 6.59 -39.07
N VAL A 23 -39.04 5.62 -39.17
CA VAL A 23 -38.02 5.30 -38.16
C VAL A 23 -36.91 6.35 -38.23
N LEU A 24 -36.88 7.28 -37.27
CA LEU A 24 -35.64 7.98 -36.90
C LEU A 24 -34.84 7.04 -35.99
N ALA A 25 -33.63 6.68 -36.44
CA ALA A 25 -32.72 5.83 -35.69
C ALA A 25 -32.43 6.43 -34.31
N SER A 26 -32.80 5.70 -33.25
CA SER A 26 -32.31 5.98 -31.89
C SER A 26 -30.84 5.56 -31.80
N PRO A 27 -29.99 6.28 -31.05
CA PRO A 27 -28.61 5.87 -30.83
C PRO A 27 -28.60 4.48 -30.18
N GLU A 28 -27.83 3.55 -30.77
CA GLU A 28 -27.63 2.22 -30.23
C GLU A 28 -27.13 2.33 -28.78
N LEU A 29 -27.92 1.79 -27.84
CA LEU A 29 -27.44 1.55 -26.48
C LEU A 29 -26.23 0.60 -26.58
N PRO A 30 -25.15 0.86 -25.81
CA PRO A 30 -24.00 -0.02 -25.81
C PRO A 30 -24.43 -1.46 -25.51
N PRO A 31 -23.81 -2.47 -26.13
CA PRO A 31 -24.17 -3.86 -25.90
C PRO A 31 -24.13 -4.14 -24.41
N ARG A 32 -25.22 -4.70 -23.87
CA ARG A 32 -25.24 -5.20 -22.50
C ARG A 32 -24.00 -6.08 -22.30
N PRO A 33 -23.19 -5.85 -21.26
CA PRO A 33 -22.04 -6.71 -21.00
C PRO A 33 -22.56 -8.16 -20.97
N ARG A 34 -21.91 -9.03 -21.75
CA ARG A 34 -22.21 -10.47 -21.71
C ARG A 34 -22.15 -10.86 -20.24
N GLN A 35 -23.25 -11.43 -19.71
CA GLN A 35 -23.16 -12.21 -18.48
C GLN A 35 -22.20 -13.35 -18.78
N VAL A 36 -20.92 -13.16 -18.43
CA VAL A 36 -19.97 -14.25 -18.36
C VAL A 36 -20.43 -15.05 -17.15
N VAL A 37 -21.12 -16.15 -17.41
CA VAL A 37 -21.39 -17.15 -16.39
C VAL A 37 -20.04 -17.78 -16.11
N PHE A 38 -19.32 -17.25 -15.11
CA PHE A 38 -18.12 -17.88 -14.59
C PHE A 38 -18.56 -19.12 -13.82
N GLU A 39 -18.61 -20.26 -14.51
CA GLU A 39 -18.60 -21.55 -13.83
C GLU A 39 -17.27 -21.65 -13.09
N LEU A 40 -17.32 -21.86 -11.77
CA LEU A 40 -16.10 -22.10 -11.03
C LEU A 40 -15.43 -23.34 -11.62
N PRO A 41 -14.11 -23.29 -11.90
CA PRO A 41 -13.38 -24.50 -12.21
C PRO A 41 -13.62 -25.52 -11.10
N GLU A 42 -13.89 -26.77 -11.48
CA GLU A 42 -14.15 -27.89 -10.58
C GLU A 42 -13.08 -28.01 -9.47
N TYR A 43 -11.87 -27.55 -9.76
CA TYR A 43 -10.76 -27.39 -8.81
C TYR A 43 -11.05 -26.46 -7.62
N PHE A 44 -11.75 -25.35 -7.82
CA PHE A 44 -12.04 -24.39 -6.73
C PHE A 44 -13.04 -24.96 -5.73
N GLU A 45 -14.07 -25.67 -6.21
CA GLU A 45 -15.00 -26.40 -5.33
C GLU A 45 -14.27 -27.51 -4.56
N GLN A 46 -13.33 -28.23 -5.21
CA GLN A 46 -12.49 -29.23 -4.54
C GLN A 46 -11.57 -28.60 -3.47
N GLN A 47 -11.02 -27.41 -3.70
CA GLN A 47 -10.16 -26.71 -2.73
C GLN A 47 -10.93 -26.19 -1.51
N LEU A 48 -12.20 -25.80 -1.67
CA LEU A 48 -13.09 -25.45 -0.55
C LEU A 48 -13.44 -26.68 0.29
N TYR A 49 -13.76 -27.80 -0.37
CA TYR A 49 -14.05 -29.08 0.27
C TYR A 49 -12.86 -29.63 1.07
N LEU A 50 -11.64 -29.58 0.52
CA LEU A 50 -10.42 -30.04 1.21
C LEU A 50 -10.08 -29.22 2.48
N ARG A 51 -10.62 -28.00 2.62
CA ARG A 51 -10.38 -27.12 3.77
C ARG A 51 -11.45 -27.22 4.86
N GLY A 52 -12.44 -28.10 4.71
CA GLY A 52 -13.51 -28.29 5.71
C GLY A 52 -14.46 -27.08 5.85
N ILE A 53 -14.50 -26.21 4.84
CA ILE A 53 -15.43 -25.08 4.76
C ILE A 53 -16.68 -25.59 4.05
N GLU A 54 -17.87 -25.37 4.62
CA GLU A 54 -19.12 -25.69 3.93
C GLU A 54 -19.15 -24.98 2.56
N PRO A 55 -19.60 -25.65 1.48
CA PRO A 55 -19.67 -25.02 0.17
C PRO A 55 -20.54 -23.77 0.23
N LEU A 56 -20.02 -22.65 -0.25
CA LEU A 56 -20.80 -21.42 -0.37
C LEU A 56 -22.05 -21.65 -1.21
N SER A 57 -23.17 -21.02 -0.85
CA SER A 57 -24.33 -21.05 -1.73
C SER A 57 -24.00 -20.36 -3.06
N LYS A 58 -24.67 -20.80 -4.13
CA LYS A 58 -24.51 -20.20 -5.47
C LYS A 58 -24.71 -18.68 -5.47
N LYS A 59 -25.57 -18.17 -4.58
CA LYS A 59 -25.82 -16.73 -4.45
C LYS A 59 -24.64 -16.02 -3.79
N GLU A 60 -24.15 -16.52 -2.64
CA GLU A 60 -23.03 -15.91 -1.92
C GLU A 60 -21.75 -15.90 -2.76
N LEU A 61 -21.54 -16.96 -3.53
CA LEU A 61 -20.44 -17.04 -4.48
C LEU A 61 -20.54 -15.94 -5.56
N LEU A 62 -21.73 -15.78 -6.16
CA LEU A 62 -21.95 -14.77 -7.19
C LEU A 62 -21.74 -13.34 -6.63
N ASP A 63 -22.22 -13.09 -5.41
CA ASP A 63 -22.03 -11.81 -4.73
C ASP A 63 -20.53 -11.53 -4.48
N LYS A 64 -19.76 -12.53 -4.03
CA LYS A 64 -18.30 -12.41 -3.83
C LYS A 64 -17.53 -12.23 -5.15
N GLN A 65 -17.94 -12.90 -6.24
CA GLN A 65 -17.37 -12.71 -7.58
C GLN A 65 -17.62 -11.30 -8.13
N GLN A 66 -18.81 -10.75 -7.88
CA GLN A 66 -19.14 -9.37 -8.25
C GLN A 66 -18.25 -8.38 -7.49
N LEU A 67 -18.13 -8.53 -6.17
CA LEU A 67 -17.23 -7.70 -5.35
C LEU A 67 -15.77 -7.77 -5.83
N PHE A 68 -15.31 -8.96 -6.22
CA PHE A 68 -13.97 -9.12 -6.75
C PHE A 68 -13.80 -8.43 -8.11
N SER A 69 -14.82 -8.48 -8.98
CA SER A 69 -14.81 -7.75 -10.26
C SER A 69 -14.73 -6.23 -10.05
N GLU A 70 -15.49 -5.70 -9.10
CA GLU A 70 -15.44 -4.29 -8.69
C GLU A 70 -14.08 -3.92 -8.08
N TYR A 71 -13.52 -4.79 -7.25
CA TYR A 71 -12.16 -4.67 -6.70
C TYR A 71 -11.11 -4.56 -7.81
N LYS A 72 -11.15 -5.47 -8.80
CA LYS A 72 -10.19 -5.45 -9.92
C LYS A 72 -10.25 -4.14 -10.70
N LEU A 73 -11.45 -3.63 -10.96
CA LEU A 73 -11.63 -2.35 -11.64
C LEU A 73 -11.09 -1.18 -10.81
N LYS A 74 -11.46 -1.12 -9.51
CA LYS A 74 -11.04 -0.06 -8.60
C LYS A 74 -9.52 0.01 -8.42
N HIS A 75 -8.88 -1.14 -8.30
CA HIS A 75 -7.44 -1.25 -8.04
C HIS A 75 -6.61 -1.56 -9.29
N LYS A 76 -7.21 -1.47 -10.48
CA LYS A 76 -6.56 -1.72 -11.78
C LYS A 76 -5.81 -3.05 -11.80
N ARG A 77 -6.42 -4.11 -11.27
CA ARG A 77 -5.83 -5.45 -11.22
C ARG A 77 -6.01 -6.19 -12.53
N SER A 78 -4.92 -6.79 -12.97
CA SER A 78 -4.86 -7.79 -14.04
C SER A 78 -3.98 -8.93 -13.55
N TYR A 79 -4.39 -10.16 -13.83
CA TYR A 79 -3.65 -11.37 -13.46
C TYR A 79 -3.13 -12.05 -14.72
N LYS A 80 -2.09 -12.88 -14.55
CA LYS A 80 -1.38 -13.52 -15.65
C LYS A 80 -2.28 -14.49 -16.42
N ASP A 81 -3.05 -15.30 -15.70
CA ASP A 81 -3.88 -16.37 -16.24
C ASP A 81 -5.10 -16.62 -15.33
N GLU A 82 -6.03 -17.46 -15.79
CA GLU A 82 -7.27 -17.80 -15.07
C GLU A 82 -6.99 -18.56 -13.76
N GLU A 83 -5.88 -19.29 -13.69
CA GLU A 83 -5.43 -19.98 -12.48
C GLU A 83 -5.02 -18.99 -11.40
N GLU A 84 -4.20 -18.00 -11.75
CA GLU A 84 -3.85 -16.91 -10.84
C GLU A 84 -5.10 -16.12 -10.42
N GLU A 85 -5.99 -15.78 -11.36
CA GLU A 85 -7.21 -15.05 -11.03
C GLU A 85 -8.09 -15.82 -10.02
N SER A 86 -8.21 -17.14 -10.19
CA SER A 86 -8.95 -18.01 -9.27
C SER A 86 -8.29 -18.07 -7.88
N LEU A 87 -6.96 -18.12 -7.83
CA LEU A 87 -6.19 -18.04 -6.58
C LEU A 87 -6.44 -16.71 -5.87
N ARG A 88 -6.38 -15.59 -6.60
CA ARG A 88 -6.58 -14.22 -6.11
C ARG A 88 -8.00 -14.01 -5.59
N LEU A 89 -9.00 -14.54 -6.28
CA LEU A 89 -10.38 -14.58 -5.79
C LEU A 89 -10.47 -15.33 -4.45
N GLY A 90 -9.80 -16.48 -4.32
CA GLY A 90 -9.73 -17.24 -3.08
C GLY A 90 -9.13 -16.44 -1.91
N HIS A 91 -8.05 -15.70 -2.15
CA HIS A 91 -7.46 -14.80 -1.13
C HIS A 91 -8.39 -13.64 -0.78
N PHE A 92 -9.00 -13.02 -1.80
CA PHE A 92 -9.96 -11.95 -1.63
C PHE A 92 -11.13 -12.35 -0.73
N MET A 93 -11.72 -13.52 -0.99
CA MET A 93 -12.85 -14.02 -0.21
C MET A 93 -12.49 -14.26 1.25
N LYS A 94 -11.31 -14.82 1.53
CA LYS A 94 -10.79 -15.00 2.90
C LYS A 94 -10.55 -13.67 3.60
N ASN A 95 -10.01 -12.69 2.87
CA ASN A 95 -9.73 -11.37 3.43
C ASN A 95 -11.01 -10.57 3.70
N LEU A 96 -12.11 -10.79 2.95
CA LEU A 96 -13.42 -10.24 3.29
C LEU A 96 -13.92 -10.76 4.64
N GLU A 97 -13.79 -12.06 4.91
CA GLU A 97 -14.18 -12.64 6.21
C GLU A 97 -13.33 -12.08 7.36
N LEU A 98 -12.04 -11.86 7.11
CA LEU A 98 -11.15 -11.23 8.07
C LEU A 98 -11.54 -9.77 8.36
N ILE A 99 -11.92 -9.01 7.33
CA ILE A 99 -12.43 -7.64 7.46
C ILE A 99 -13.70 -7.62 8.33
N ASP A 100 -14.66 -8.51 8.05
CA ASP A 100 -15.90 -8.60 8.82
C ASP A 100 -15.63 -8.97 10.27
N TRP A 101 -14.73 -9.94 10.51
CA TRP A 101 -14.32 -10.33 11.86
C TRP A 101 -13.71 -9.16 12.63
N PHE A 102 -12.79 -8.41 12.02
CA PHE A 102 -12.16 -7.27 12.68
C PHE A 102 -13.16 -6.13 12.93
N ASN A 103 -14.06 -5.85 11.99
CA ASN A 103 -15.10 -4.83 12.18
C ASN A 103 -16.10 -5.21 13.27
N TYR A 104 -16.37 -6.50 13.47
CA TYR A 104 -17.23 -6.97 14.56
C TYR A 104 -16.55 -6.85 15.93
N HIS A 105 -15.23 -7.11 16.00
CA HIS A 105 -14.49 -7.16 17.28
C HIS A 105 -13.76 -5.85 17.65
N SER A 106 -13.59 -4.92 16.71
CA SER A 106 -12.89 -3.65 16.94
C SER A 106 -13.87 -2.50 17.07
N ASN A 107 -13.68 -1.68 18.10
CA ASN A 107 -14.31 -0.36 18.23
C ASN A 107 -13.33 0.79 18.00
N ARG A 108 -12.09 0.50 17.57
CA ARG A 108 -11.00 1.47 17.42
C ARG A 108 -10.63 1.80 15.99
N ALA A 109 -10.96 0.90 15.07
CA ALA A 109 -10.59 1.01 13.66
C ALA A 109 -11.68 0.37 12.79
N THR A 110 -11.84 0.91 11.58
CA THR A 110 -12.67 0.32 10.54
C THR A 110 -11.77 -0.32 9.49
N PHE A 111 -12.08 -1.56 9.15
CA PHE A 111 -11.37 -2.37 8.18
C PHE A 111 -12.18 -2.41 6.88
N GLY A 112 -11.51 -2.44 5.76
CA GLY A 112 -12.16 -2.43 4.46
C GLY A 112 -11.26 -2.96 3.36
N VAL A 113 -11.84 -3.13 2.18
CA VAL A 113 -11.11 -3.60 0.99
C VAL A 113 -10.08 -2.55 0.56
N THR A 114 -8.80 -2.92 0.68
CA THR A 114 -7.65 -2.15 0.19
C THR A 114 -7.05 -2.81 -1.04
N SER A 115 -6.05 -2.18 -1.67
CA SER A 115 -5.26 -2.79 -2.74
C SER A 115 -4.52 -4.07 -2.31
N LEU A 116 -4.51 -4.42 -1.02
CA LEU A 116 -3.86 -5.63 -0.51
C LEU A 116 -4.85 -6.80 -0.31
N ALA A 117 -6.13 -6.59 -0.59
CA ALA A 117 -7.20 -7.55 -0.28
C ALA A 117 -7.10 -8.87 -1.06
N ASP A 118 -6.36 -8.95 -2.17
CA ASP A 118 -6.17 -10.17 -2.97
C ASP A 118 -4.86 -10.92 -2.69
N ARG A 119 -4.13 -10.54 -1.63
CA ARG A 119 -2.88 -11.21 -1.23
C ARG A 119 -3.11 -12.22 -0.11
N SER A 120 -2.32 -13.29 -0.10
CA SER A 120 -2.18 -14.16 1.05
C SER A 120 -1.46 -13.44 2.20
N ARG A 121 -1.48 -14.05 3.39
CA ARG A 121 -0.72 -13.55 4.54
C ARG A 121 0.78 -13.58 4.26
N GLU A 122 1.25 -14.63 3.61
CA GLU A 122 2.65 -14.84 3.23
C GLU A 122 3.09 -13.83 2.17
N GLU A 123 2.27 -13.60 1.14
CA GLU A 123 2.54 -12.57 0.13
C GLU A 123 2.50 -11.18 0.74
N TYR A 124 1.58 -10.92 1.67
CA TYR A 124 1.56 -9.67 2.43
C TYR A 124 2.84 -9.50 3.25
N PHE A 125 3.29 -10.55 3.95
CA PHE A 125 4.54 -10.49 4.68
C PHE A 125 5.74 -10.27 3.76
N GLN A 126 5.83 -10.94 2.62
CA GLN A 126 6.90 -10.63 1.65
C GLN A 126 6.81 -9.16 1.21
N PHE A 127 5.61 -8.68 0.90
CA PHE A 127 5.38 -7.29 0.51
C PHE A 127 5.77 -6.27 1.60
N THR A 128 5.59 -6.59 2.89
CA THR A 128 5.83 -5.65 4.02
C THR A 128 7.08 -5.94 4.85
N SER A 129 7.81 -7.03 4.58
CA SER A 129 8.83 -7.59 5.50
C SER A 129 10.14 -7.97 4.81
N HIS A 130 10.53 -7.24 3.77
CA HIS A 130 11.94 -7.18 3.36
C HIS A 130 12.69 -6.25 4.30
N ARG A 131 13.07 -6.83 5.44
CA ARG A 131 13.94 -6.28 6.48
C ARG A 131 14.97 -7.37 6.72
N THR A 132 16.22 -7.00 6.99
CA THR A 132 17.41 -7.87 7.10
C THR A 132 17.14 -9.28 7.67
N ASP A 133 17.92 -10.29 7.27
CA ASP A 133 17.77 -11.67 7.78
C ASP A 133 17.66 -11.72 9.33
N ASP A 134 18.40 -10.85 10.03
CA ASP A 134 18.33 -10.65 11.49
C ASP A 134 16.94 -10.20 11.99
N PHE A 135 16.24 -9.34 11.23
CA PHE A 135 14.87 -8.93 11.53
C PHE A 135 13.89 -10.09 11.30
N VAL A 136 14.03 -10.84 10.20
CA VAL A 136 13.18 -11.99 9.91
C VAL A 136 13.32 -13.07 10.99
N GLU A 137 14.54 -13.32 11.48
CA GLU A 137 14.78 -14.23 12.60
C GLU A 137 14.16 -13.72 13.91
N SER A 138 14.31 -12.43 14.23
CA SER A 138 13.71 -11.85 15.45
C SER A 138 12.17 -11.83 15.41
N VAL A 139 11.57 -11.65 14.22
CA VAL A 139 10.11 -11.74 14.03
C VAL A 139 9.62 -13.18 14.08
N LYS A 140 10.37 -14.16 13.54
CA LYS A 140 10.06 -15.59 13.70
C LYS A 140 10.07 -15.99 15.18
N ALA A 141 11.08 -15.56 15.93
CA ALA A 141 11.15 -15.77 17.37
C ALA A 141 9.97 -15.13 18.12
N GLY A 142 9.58 -13.88 17.77
CA GLY A 142 8.42 -13.20 18.35
C GLY A 142 7.04 -13.68 17.85
N ALA A 143 6.99 -14.41 16.74
CA ALA A 143 5.76 -15.04 16.23
C ALA A 143 5.47 -16.35 16.95
N GLU A 144 6.50 -17.05 17.45
CA GLU A 144 6.37 -18.28 18.23
C GLU A 144 5.89 -18.01 19.67
N ASP A 145 6.16 -16.83 20.24
CA ASP A 145 5.76 -16.46 21.61
C ASP A 145 4.53 -15.53 21.69
N GLY A 146 3.98 -15.11 20.55
CA GLY A 146 2.81 -14.23 20.46
C GLY A 146 3.09 -12.73 20.69
N SER A 147 4.36 -12.32 20.78
CA SER A 147 4.80 -10.93 21.00
C SER A 147 5.12 -10.16 19.70
N SER A 148 4.81 -10.72 18.54
CA SER A 148 5.14 -10.27 17.17
C SER A 148 5.20 -8.74 16.91
N TRP A 149 4.34 -7.95 17.55
CA TRP A 149 4.37 -6.48 17.43
C TRP A 149 5.43 -5.80 18.32
N ASP A 150 5.67 -6.31 19.53
CA ASP A 150 6.66 -5.79 20.49
C ASP A 150 8.09 -6.19 20.08
N ALA A 151 8.28 -7.40 19.55
CA ALA A 151 9.57 -7.87 19.02
C ALA A 151 10.03 -7.05 17.79
N THR A 152 9.09 -6.68 16.91
CA THR A 152 9.33 -5.84 15.73
C THR A 152 9.87 -4.45 16.10
N PHE A 153 9.34 -3.82 17.17
CA PHE A 153 9.83 -2.54 17.68
C PHE A 153 11.13 -2.68 18.48
N ARG A 154 11.30 -3.77 19.23
CA ARG A 154 12.53 -4.04 20.00
C ARG A 154 13.74 -4.34 19.12
N GLY A 155 13.55 -5.03 17.99
CA GLY A 155 14.62 -5.25 17.00
C GLY A 155 15.11 -3.94 16.38
N PHE A 156 14.17 -3.03 16.07
CA PHE A 156 14.50 -1.67 15.63
C PHE A 156 15.28 -0.90 16.71
N SER A 157 14.86 -1.02 17.98
CA SER A 157 15.57 -0.44 19.12
C SER A 157 17.00 -0.99 19.26
N ALA A 158 17.19 -2.32 19.18
CA ALA A 158 18.49 -2.98 19.37
C ALA A 158 19.51 -2.67 18.25
N TYR A 159 19.09 -2.43 17.02
CA TYR A 159 20.00 -1.99 15.95
C TYR A 159 20.32 -0.50 16.05
N SER A 160 19.39 0.30 16.57
CA SER A 160 19.57 1.75 16.78
C SER A 160 20.47 2.10 17.99
N THR A 161 20.66 1.18 18.95
CA THR A 161 21.44 1.43 20.17
C THR A 161 22.95 1.54 19.96
N ASN A 162 23.47 1.28 18.75
CA ASN A 162 24.89 1.49 18.44
C ASN A 162 25.22 2.95 18.08
N TYR A 163 24.22 3.82 17.92
CA TYR A 163 24.43 5.26 17.83
C TYR A 163 24.29 5.87 19.22
N ALA A 164 25.39 6.44 19.72
CA ALA A 164 25.39 7.11 21.02
C ALA A 164 24.25 8.14 21.06
N ALA A 165 23.38 8.02 22.07
CA ALA A 165 22.37 9.04 22.35
C ALA A 165 23.07 10.40 22.43
N ALA A 166 22.74 11.32 21.53
CA ALA A 166 23.26 12.66 21.62
C ALA A 166 22.75 13.28 22.94
N ASP A 167 23.64 13.90 23.70
CA ASP A 167 23.29 14.66 24.90
C ASP A 167 22.31 15.78 24.50
N HIS A 168 21.03 15.58 24.83
CA HIS A 168 19.95 16.52 24.55
C HIS A 168 20.05 17.72 25.52
N SER A 169 21.06 18.57 25.29
CA SER A 169 21.17 19.89 25.92
C SER A 169 20.26 20.95 25.28
N GLY A 170 19.35 20.55 24.39
CA GLY A 170 18.27 21.41 23.91
C GLY A 170 17.35 21.77 25.07
N THR A 171 17.23 23.06 25.39
CA THR A 171 16.31 23.54 26.43
C THR A 171 14.93 22.97 26.13
N ARG A 172 14.44 22.04 26.97
CA ARG A 172 13.05 21.59 26.95
C ARG A 172 12.21 22.83 27.22
N GLN A 173 11.72 23.45 26.16
CA GLN A 173 10.71 24.48 26.30
C GLN A 173 9.48 23.73 26.76
N ASP A 174 9.12 23.86 28.04
CA ASP A 174 7.86 23.35 28.61
C ASP A 174 6.66 24.14 28.06
N GLY A 175 6.63 24.34 26.75
CA GLY A 175 5.52 24.89 26.01
C GLY A 175 4.39 23.88 26.03
N LYS A 176 3.20 24.35 26.41
CA LYS A 176 1.97 23.56 26.33
C LYS A 176 1.68 23.23 24.86
N LEU A 177 2.07 22.02 24.44
CA LEU A 177 1.77 21.51 23.10
C LEU A 177 0.25 21.39 22.90
N SER A 178 -0.21 21.57 21.67
CA SER A 178 -1.61 21.32 21.32
C SER A 178 -1.94 19.84 21.49
N LYS A 179 -3.21 19.55 21.77
CA LYS A 179 -3.70 18.16 21.87
C LYS A 179 -3.80 17.48 20.50
N GLU A 180 -3.87 18.28 19.45
CA GLU A 180 -4.01 17.86 18.06
C GLU A 180 -3.04 18.69 17.23
N PHE A 181 -2.31 18.03 16.34
CA PHE A 181 -1.33 18.66 15.49
C PHE A 181 -1.14 17.82 14.23
N ASP A 182 -1.08 18.47 13.07
CA ASP A 182 -0.88 17.82 11.78
C ASP A 182 0.02 18.67 10.90
N TRP A 183 1.19 18.13 10.53
CA TRP A 183 2.15 18.82 9.66
C TRP A 183 1.60 19.06 8.24
N ARG A 184 0.58 18.31 7.81
CA ARG A 184 -0.06 18.51 6.50
C ARG A 184 -0.71 19.89 6.39
N ASP A 185 -1.23 20.42 7.49
CA ASP A 185 -1.85 21.74 7.54
C ASP A 185 -0.86 22.89 7.28
N TYR A 186 0.43 22.60 7.39
CA TYR A 186 1.52 23.58 7.19
C TYR A 186 2.20 23.43 5.83
N GLY A 187 1.74 22.50 4.97
CA GLY A 187 2.31 22.28 3.64
C GLY A 187 3.73 21.71 3.68
N VAL A 188 4.14 21.05 4.77
CA VAL A 188 5.48 20.45 4.92
C VAL A 188 5.46 18.93 4.76
N VAL A 189 4.33 18.36 4.31
CA VAL A 189 4.19 16.94 3.99
C VAL A 189 3.85 16.84 2.52
N THR A 190 4.62 16.06 1.77
CA THR A 190 4.41 15.86 0.34
C THR A 190 3.31 14.82 0.08
N HIS A 191 3.16 14.40 -1.18
CA HIS A 191 2.13 13.44 -1.56
C HIS A 191 2.48 12.03 -1.09
N VAL A 192 1.46 11.19 -0.88
CA VAL A 192 1.68 9.79 -0.47
C VAL A 192 2.38 9.01 -1.58
N ARG A 193 3.51 8.37 -1.24
CA ARG A 193 4.31 7.54 -2.13
C ARG A 193 3.90 6.06 -2.10
N ASN A 194 4.44 5.27 -3.02
CA ASN A 194 4.20 3.83 -3.10
C ASN A 194 5.47 3.07 -3.51
N GLN A 195 6.14 2.45 -2.53
CA GLN A 195 7.34 1.62 -2.71
C GLN A 195 7.14 0.34 -3.55
N GLY A 196 5.89 -0.01 -3.87
CA GLY A 196 5.59 -1.27 -4.56
C GLY A 196 6.12 -2.46 -3.77
N THR A 197 6.80 -3.39 -4.44
CA THR A 197 7.38 -4.59 -3.82
C THR A 197 8.85 -4.42 -3.39
N CYS A 198 9.42 -3.21 -3.51
CA CYS A 198 10.78 -2.94 -3.07
C CYS A 198 10.80 -2.64 -1.57
N GLY A 199 11.75 -3.21 -0.81
CA GLY A 199 11.95 -2.95 0.62
C GLY A 199 12.70 -1.65 0.93
N ASP A 200 12.53 -0.61 0.12
CA ASP A 200 13.20 0.69 0.25
C ASP A 200 12.49 1.67 1.22
N CYS A 201 11.61 1.16 2.10
CA CYS A 201 10.85 1.98 3.05
C CYS A 201 11.74 2.84 3.97
N TRP A 202 12.97 2.40 4.23
CA TRP A 202 13.98 3.15 4.97
C TRP A 202 14.43 4.42 4.23
N ALA A 203 14.59 4.34 2.90
CA ALA A 203 14.94 5.46 2.04
C ALA A 203 13.74 6.41 1.87
N VAL A 204 12.54 5.85 1.68
CA VAL A 204 11.29 6.63 1.61
C VAL A 204 11.08 7.42 2.91
N ALA A 205 11.17 6.76 4.07
CA ALA A 205 10.97 7.41 5.36
C ALA A 205 11.99 8.54 5.62
N ALA A 206 13.27 8.29 5.34
CA ALA A 206 14.31 9.30 5.53
C ALA A 206 14.15 10.50 4.58
N THR A 207 13.77 10.25 3.31
CA THR A 207 13.57 11.34 2.35
C THR A 207 12.33 12.17 2.68
N GLU A 208 11.20 11.56 3.06
CA GLU A 208 9.99 12.29 3.50
C GLU A 208 10.25 13.14 4.77
N ASP A 209 11.08 12.66 5.70
CA ASP A 209 11.50 13.45 6.85
C ASP A 209 12.34 14.67 6.44
N ILE A 210 13.32 14.47 5.54
CA ILE A 210 14.15 15.57 5.01
C ILE A 210 13.28 16.61 4.28
N GLU A 211 12.29 16.18 3.49
CA GLU A 211 11.36 17.09 2.80
C GLU A 211 10.70 18.07 3.76
N GLY A 212 10.13 17.54 4.85
CA GLY A 212 9.42 18.34 5.84
C GLY A 212 10.36 19.24 6.62
N VAL A 213 11.45 18.69 7.17
CA VAL A 213 12.42 19.45 7.96
C VAL A 213 13.07 20.56 7.12
N TRP A 214 13.41 20.27 5.86
CA TRP A 214 13.97 21.27 4.95
C TRP A 214 12.98 22.38 4.62
N ALA A 215 11.71 22.05 4.36
CA ALA A 215 10.66 23.04 4.12
C ALA A 215 10.46 23.95 5.35
N ILE A 216 10.45 23.38 6.56
CA ILE A 216 10.37 24.13 7.82
C ILE A 216 11.57 25.06 7.98
N ALA A 217 12.79 24.53 7.87
CA ALA A 217 14.02 25.26 8.12
C ALA A 217 14.26 26.40 7.12
N THR A 218 13.83 26.22 5.86
CA THR A 218 14.03 27.20 4.79
C THR A 218 12.83 28.10 4.53
N GLY A 219 11.68 27.81 5.16
CA GLY A 219 10.41 28.50 4.88
C GLY A 219 9.88 28.23 3.45
N LYS A 220 10.35 27.18 2.78
CA LYS A 220 9.96 26.84 1.40
C LYS A 220 8.78 25.87 1.40
N THR A 221 7.59 26.41 1.65
CA THR A 221 6.32 25.68 1.55
C THR A 221 5.60 26.00 0.24
N PRO A 222 4.97 25.03 -0.45
CA PRO A 222 4.85 23.62 -0.06
C PRO A 222 6.19 22.86 -0.18
N ALA A 223 6.35 21.83 0.65
CA ALA A 223 7.51 20.94 0.60
C ALA A 223 7.68 20.35 -0.81
N GLN A 224 8.95 20.21 -1.21
CA GLN A 224 9.32 19.70 -2.51
C GLN A 224 9.64 18.20 -2.41
N PRO A 225 9.03 17.33 -3.23
CA PRO A 225 9.40 15.91 -3.29
C PRO A 225 10.87 15.69 -3.66
N LEU A 226 11.55 14.85 -2.89
CA LEU A 226 12.95 14.45 -3.06
C LEU A 226 13.06 13.04 -3.65
N ALA A 227 14.20 12.73 -4.25
CA ALA A 227 14.43 11.44 -4.91
C ALA A 227 14.86 10.36 -3.90
N GLU A 228 13.90 9.60 -3.40
CA GLU A 228 14.10 8.39 -2.59
C GLU A 228 14.96 7.35 -3.32
N LEU A 229 14.86 7.27 -4.66
CA LEU A 229 15.69 6.38 -5.47
C LEU A 229 17.16 6.73 -5.41
N GLN A 230 17.52 8.01 -5.25
CA GLN A 230 18.92 8.36 -5.06
C GLN A 230 19.44 7.64 -3.81
N VAL A 231 18.69 7.70 -2.71
CA VAL A 231 19.09 7.04 -1.47
C VAL A 231 19.09 5.52 -1.64
N ALA A 232 18.00 4.94 -2.15
CA ALA A 232 17.86 3.49 -2.28
C ALA A 232 18.88 2.85 -3.27
N ALA A 233 19.12 3.48 -4.42
CA ALA A 233 19.94 2.90 -5.50
C ALA A 233 21.42 3.25 -5.43
N CYS A 234 21.78 4.32 -4.73
CA CYS A 234 23.15 4.84 -4.72
C CYS A 234 23.86 4.66 -3.39
N ASP A 235 23.13 4.45 -2.28
CA ASP A 235 23.75 4.14 -1.00
C ASP A 235 24.31 2.71 -1.01
N ALA A 236 25.61 2.61 -1.27
CA ALA A 236 26.30 1.33 -1.32
C ALA A 236 26.54 0.71 0.06
N ALA A 237 26.23 1.42 1.16
CA ALA A 237 26.33 0.88 2.51
C ALA A 237 25.07 0.12 2.94
N GLU A 238 23.96 0.31 2.23
CA GLU A 238 22.66 -0.32 2.48
C GLU A 238 22.31 -1.29 1.34
N ASN A 239 21.25 -2.09 1.52
CA ASN A 239 20.91 -3.18 0.59
C ASN A 239 19.74 -2.83 -0.35
N GLY A 240 19.46 -1.54 -0.56
CA GLY A 240 18.43 -1.09 -1.49
C GLY A 240 17.05 -1.69 -1.21
N CYS A 241 16.53 -2.51 -2.14
CA CYS A 241 15.24 -3.20 -1.98
C CYS A 241 15.26 -4.33 -0.95
N ASP A 242 16.42 -4.82 -0.53
CA ASP A 242 16.54 -5.84 0.51
C ASP A 242 16.53 -5.22 1.93
N GLY A 243 16.45 -3.88 2.01
CA GLY A 243 16.28 -3.13 3.24
C GLY A 243 17.49 -2.27 3.61
N GLY A 244 17.30 -1.48 4.66
CA GLY A 244 18.29 -0.59 5.24
C GLY A 244 17.74 0.17 6.45
N ILE A 245 18.50 1.13 6.96
CA ILE A 245 18.10 1.93 8.13
C ILE A 245 18.11 3.43 7.82
N MET A 246 17.16 4.18 8.40
CA MET A 246 17.01 5.62 8.15
C MET A 246 18.24 6.43 8.57
N SER A 247 18.93 6.01 9.64
CA SER A 247 20.21 6.64 10.04
C SER A 247 21.28 6.53 8.96
N GLY A 248 21.34 5.39 8.25
CA GLY A 248 22.24 5.19 7.11
C GLY A 248 21.88 6.13 5.97
N ALA A 249 20.59 6.23 5.63
CA ALA A 249 20.10 7.20 4.64
C ALA A 249 20.51 8.65 4.96
N TYR A 250 20.35 9.11 6.22
CA TYR A 250 20.77 10.46 6.59
C TYR A 250 22.29 10.67 6.43
N GLN A 251 23.10 9.69 6.85
CA GLN A 251 24.55 9.74 6.66
C GLN A 251 24.94 9.77 5.19
N TYR A 252 24.29 8.95 4.36
CA TYR A 252 24.47 8.95 2.93
C TYR A 252 24.19 10.34 2.34
N VAL A 253 23.03 10.94 2.63
CA VAL A 253 22.66 12.27 2.12
C VAL A 253 23.68 13.34 2.55
N ILE A 254 24.15 13.30 3.79
CA ILE A 254 25.22 14.21 4.27
C ILE A 254 26.51 13.98 3.47
N SER A 255 26.93 12.72 3.28
CA SER A 255 28.17 12.37 2.58
C SER A 255 28.18 12.77 1.11
N GLN A 256 27.02 12.69 0.44
CA GLN A 256 26.85 13.12 -0.93
C GLN A 256 26.71 14.64 -1.08
N GLY A 257 26.46 15.34 0.03
CA GLY A 257 26.22 16.79 0.03
C GLY A 257 24.79 17.18 -0.31
N GLY A 258 23.85 16.23 -0.37
CA GLY A 258 22.42 16.50 -0.57
C GLY A 258 21.66 15.39 -1.29
N VAL A 259 20.37 15.68 -1.50
CA VAL A 259 19.44 14.81 -2.23
C VAL A 259 18.74 15.59 -3.34
N MET A 260 18.59 14.95 -4.50
CA MET A 260 17.96 15.49 -5.70
C MET A 260 16.45 15.65 -5.51
N ALA A 261 15.83 16.45 -6.37
CA ALA A 261 14.38 16.47 -6.49
C ALA A 261 13.88 15.15 -7.11
N GLU A 262 12.70 14.69 -6.71
CA GLU A 262 12.07 13.48 -7.26
C GLU A 262 11.99 13.53 -8.80
N LYS A 263 11.65 14.69 -9.37
CA LYS A 263 11.55 14.88 -10.83
C LYS A 263 12.85 14.61 -11.60
N GLU A 264 14.01 14.73 -10.96
CA GLU A 264 15.31 14.50 -11.59
C GLU A 264 15.68 13.00 -11.57
N TYR A 265 15.12 12.25 -10.61
CA TYR A 265 15.29 10.80 -10.52
C TYR A 265 14.02 10.12 -9.97
N PRO A 266 12.98 9.99 -10.82
CA PRO A 266 11.64 9.64 -10.38
C PRO A 266 11.46 8.13 -10.16
N TYR A 267 10.58 7.77 -9.22
CA TYR A 267 10.10 6.40 -9.07
C TYR A 267 9.34 5.95 -10.33
N SER A 268 9.75 4.82 -10.90
CA SER A 268 9.20 4.23 -12.12
C SER A 268 8.42 2.95 -11.82
N PRO A 269 7.39 2.61 -12.63
CA PRO A 269 6.60 1.41 -12.43
C PRO A 269 7.40 0.09 -12.45
N ALA A 270 8.55 0.06 -13.13
CA ALA A 270 9.44 -1.09 -13.14
C ALA A 270 10.11 -1.33 -11.78
N GLN A 271 10.25 -0.31 -10.93
CA GLN A 271 10.88 -0.43 -9.62
C GLN A 271 9.93 -1.02 -8.58
N GLY A 272 8.62 -0.96 -8.84
CA GLY A 272 7.62 -1.77 -8.13
C GLY A 272 7.73 -3.28 -8.38
N SER A 273 8.75 -3.75 -9.11
CA SER A 273 9.13 -5.16 -9.26
C SER A 273 10.28 -5.60 -8.34
N GLY A 274 10.79 -4.72 -7.47
CA GLY A 274 11.88 -5.03 -6.53
C GLY A 274 13.29 -4.89 -7.11
N VAL A 275 13.45 -4.22 -8.26
CA VAL A 275 14.75 -3.97 -8.90
C VAL A 275 15.01 -2.47 -8.96
N LEU A 276 16.11 -2.03 -8.36
CA LEU A 276 16.55 -0.64 -8.40
C LEU A 276 17.25 -0.33 -9.74
N PRO A 277 17.06 0.90 -10.28
CA PRO A 277 17.80 1.36 -11.44
C PRO A 277 19.29 1.54 -11.10
N GLN A 278 20.13 1.67 -12.11
CA GLN A 278 21.51 2.06 -11.88
C GLN A 278 21.59 3.46 -11.29
N CYS A 279 22.43 3.62 -10.28
CA CYS A 279 22.73 4.93 -9.74
C CYS A 279 23.40 5.82 -10.81
N PRO A 280 22.94 7.06 -11.04
CA PRO A 280 23.40 7.91 -12.12
C PRO A 280 24.77 8.59 -11.85
N TYR A 281 25.70 7.95 -11.13
CA TYR A 281 26.95 8.48 -10.53
C TYR A 281 27.95 9.23 -11.45
N ARG A 282 27.60 9.61 -12.67
CA ARG A 282 28.55 10.30 -13.55
C ARG A 282 28.72 11.78 -13.25
N PHE A 283 27.72 12.55 -12.83
CA PHE A 283 27.89 14.01 -12.59
C PHE A 283 26.77 14.61 -11.72
N LEU A 284 26.89 14.60 -10.39
CA LEU A 284 26.14 15.55 -9.56
C LEU A 284 27.11 16.61 -9.02
N GLY A 285 27.15 17.77 -9.67
CA GLY A 285 27.64 18.97 -9.00
C GLY A 285 26.60 19.43 -7.97
N SER A 286 27.02 20.18 -6.94
CA SER A 286 26.13 20.69 -5.87
C SER A 286 24.88 21.43 -6.36
N ALA A 287 24.87 21.90 -7.61
CA ALA A 287 23.74 22.53 -8.29
C ALA A 287 22.53 21.61 -8.55
N GLN A 288 22.63 20.30 -8.31
CA GLN A 288 21.55 19.34 -8.57
C GLN A 288 20.79 18.89 -7.31
N PHE A 289 21.23 19.28 -6.12
CA PHE A 289 20.53 18.94 -4.87
C PHE A 289 19.38 19.91 -4.58
N ALA A 290 18.21 19.36 -4.26
CA ALA A 290 17.03 20.11 -3.87
C ALA A 290 16.96 20.35 -2.35
N ALA A 291 17.55 19.45 -1.56
CA ALA A 291 17.69 19.59 -0.12
C ALA A 291 19.05 19.10 0.36
N GLN A 292 19.50 19.67 1.47
CA GLN A 292 20.76 19.33 2.13
C GLN A 292 20.54 19.26 3.63
N ILE A 293 21.14 18.28 4.28
CA ILE A 293 21.20 18.21 5.73
C ILE A 293 22.67 18.15 6.14
N SER A 294 23.00 18.75 7.28
CA SER A 294 24.36 18.76 7.84
C SER A 294 24.52 17.84 9.04
N SER A 295 23.41 17.44 9.65
CA SER A 295 23.36 16.57 10.82
C SER A 295 21.99 15.92 10.94
N TRP A 296 21.92 14.83 11.70
CA TRP A 296 20.70 14.20 12.15
C TRP A 296 20.86 13.84 13.62
N THR A 297 19.76 13.58 14.30
CA THR A 297 19.79 13.16 15.71
C THR A 297 18.68 12.16 15.94
N GLN A 298 19.02 11.03 16.56
CA GLN A 298 18.03 10.09 17.05
C GLN A 298 17.49 10.60 18.40
N VAL A 299 16.19 10.83 18.47
CA VAL A 299 15.49 11.14 19.71
C VAL A 299 14.91 9.82 20.25
N MET A 300 15.39 9.38 21.42
CA MET A 300 14.87 8.21 22.13
C MET A 300 13.89 8.60 23.23
#